data_AF-A0A1T1GSJ5-F1
#
_entry.id   AF-A0A1T1GSJ5-F1
#
_cell.length_a   1.000
_cell.length_b   1.000
_cell.length_c   1.000
_cell.angle_alpha   90.00
_cell.angle_beta   90.00
_cell.angle_gamma   90.00
#
_symmetry.space_group_name_H-M   'P 1'
#
loop_
_entity.id
_entity.type
_entity.pdbx_description
1 polymer ?
#
loop_
_entity_poly.entity_id
_entity_poly.type
_entity_poly.pdbx_seq_one_letter_code
_entity_poly.pdbx_strand_id
1 'polypeptide(L)'
;MHQTQFQDPKHKIIALYYGIFALLGMVILGNQLLSIQLSLLVLIIILVLYAQLFFMLMGAIKYWKRDVLGLKILFWISLSLVPIIITPLVIYYPKVTTGFFLFMQSSFGFSSTGFEFHVAYDTQLTLLNTSFWGIGINLIEFFLWLRFKNIAANNHISIAHFKNEDLELKRYD
;
A
#
# COMPACT_ATOMS: atom_id res chain seq x y z
N MET A 1 23.25 15.62 -12.26
CA MET A 1 23.61 14.29 -11.70
C MET A 1 22.36 13.70 -11.09
N HIS A 2 21.88 12.55 -11.56
CA HIS A 2 20.75 11.86 -10.90
C HIS A 2 21.23 11.32 -9.55
N GLN A 3 20.68 11.83 -8.47
CA GLN A 3 20.93 11.31 -7.13
C GLN A 3 20.28 9.92 -7.04
N THR A 4 21.09 8.88 -6.89
CA THR A 4 20.64 7.48 -6.83
C THR A 4 20.35 7.01 -5.41
N GLN A 5 20.81 7.77 -4.40
CA GLN A 5 20.65 7.43 -2.99
C GLN A 5 20.06 8.58 -2.16
N PHE A 6 19.22 8.25 -1.19
CA PHE A 6 18.67 9.19 -0.22
C PHE A 6 19.17 8.90 1.20
N GLN A 7 19.00 9.87 2.10
CA GLN A 7 19.32 9.69 3.51
C GLN A 7 18.04 9.53 4.35
N ASP A 8 17.94 8.38 5.05
CA ASP A 8 16.94 8.15 6.09
C ASP A 8 17.55 7.27 7.20
N PRO A 9 17.64 7.75 8.45
CA PRO A 9 18.15 6.95 9.56
C PRO A 9 17.29 5.71 9.86
N LYS A 10 15.97 5.75 9.56
CA LYS A 10 15.03 4.66 9.86
C LYS A 10 14.76 3.73 8.66
N HIS A 11 15.52 3.86 7.57
CA HIS A 11 15.27 3.14 6.32
C HIS A 11 15.14 1.61 6.49
N LYS A 12 16.00 0.98 7.30
CA LYS A 12 15.95 -0.47 7.54
C LYS A 12 14.67 -0.93 8.23
N ILE A 13 14.21 -0.20 9.23
CA ILE A 13 12.99 -0.55 9.99
C ILE A 13 11.78 -0.45 9.07
N ILE A 14 11.70 0.60 8.27
CA ILE A 14 10.60 0.81 7.33
C ILE A 14 10.63 -0.23 6.21
N ALA A 15 11.81 -0.56 5.68
CA ALA A 15 11.96 -1.62 4.70
C ALA A 15 11.57 -3.00 5.27
N LEU A 16 11.90 -3.30 6.53
CA LEU A 16 11.43 -4.53 7.20
C LEU A 16 9.92 -4.55 7.37
N TYR A 17 9.32 -3.44 7.78
CA TYR A 17 7.87 -3.29 7.86
C TYR A 17 7.21 -3.67 6.53
N TYR A 18 7.56 -2.99 5.43
CA TYR A 18 6.97 -3.31 4.12
C TYR A 18 7.35 -4.73 3.63
N GLY A 19 8.56 -5.22 3.93
CA GLY A 19 8.99 -6.56 3.52
C GLY A 19 8.20 -7.68 4.20
N ILE A 20 8.07 -7.63 5.53
CA ILE A 20 7.34 -8.62 6.33
C ILE A 20 5.87 -8.65 5.92
N PHE A 21 5.23 -7.47 5.82
CA PHE A 21 3.82 -7.39 5.46
C PHE A 21 3.54 -7.81 4.01
N ALA A 22 4.46 -7.53 3.07
CA ALA A 22 4.33 -8.04 1.70
C ALA A 22 4.39 -9.59 1.66
N LEU A 23 5.32 -10.20 2.40
CA LEU A 23 5.45 -11.66 2.46
C LEU A 23 4.22 -12.32 3.11
N LEU A 24 3.76 -11.77 4.24
CA LEU A 24 2.54 -12.26 4.90
C LEU A 24 1.33 -12.12 3.97
N GLY A 25 1.18 -10.98 3.30
CA GLY A 25 0.13 -10.75 2.32
C GLY A 25 0.13 -11.77 1.18
N MET A 26 1.31 -12.11 0.64
CA MET A 26 1.43 -13.10 -0.43
C MET A 26 1.00 -14.50 0.02
N VAL A 27 1.32 -14.90 1.26
CA VAL A 27 0.92 -16.19 1.83
C VAL A 27 -0.60 -16.25 2.02
N ILE A 28 -1.19 -15.20 2.58
CA ILE A 28 -2.64 -15.11 2.83
C ILE A 28 -3.41 -15.15 1.50
N LEU A 29 -3.03 -14.31 0.53
CA LEU A 29 -3.65 -14.31 -0.81
C LEU A 29 -3.44 -15.64 -1.55
N GLY A 30 -2.29 -16.30 -1.36
CA GLY A 30 -2.01 -17.60 -1.95
C GLY A 30 -2.94 -18.69 -1.44
N ASN A 31 -3.23 -18.68 -0.14
CA ASN A 31 -4.20 -19.60 0.46
C ASN A 31 -5.63 -19.35 -0.04
N GLN A 32 -6.02 -18.09 -0.27
CA GLN A 32 -7.32 -17.76 -0.85
C GLN A 32 -7.48 -18.26 -2.30
N LEU A 33 -6.42 -18.20 -3.10
CA LEU A 33 -6.42 -18.72 -4.48
C LEU A 33 -6.69 -20.22 -4.55
N LEU A 34 -6.21 -20.98 -3.56
CA LEU A 34 -6.36 -22.44 -3.52
C LEU A 34 -7.73 -22.92 -3.01
N SER A 35 -8.50 -22.04 -2.34
CA SER A 35 -9.67 -22.43 -1.57
C SER A 35 -11.01 -22.01 -2.18
N ILE A 36 -11.03 -21.23 -3.27
CA ILE A 36 -12.26 -20.59 -3.77
C ILE A 36 -12.45 -20.85 -5.28
N GLN A 37 -13.69 -21.17 -5.69
CA GLN A 37 -14.11 -20.98 -7.09
C GLN A 37 -14.21 -19.48 -7.37
N LEU A 38 -13.16 -18.92 -7.96
CA LEU A 38 -13.06 -17.48 -8.20
C LEU A 38 -13.83 -17.08 -9.46
N SER A 39 -14.69 -16.07 -9.34
CA SER A 39 -15.22 -15.38 -10.53
C SER A 39 -14.10 -14.57 -11.20
N LEU A 40 -14.24 -14.31 -12.50
CA LEU A 40 -13.23 -13.57 -13.29
C LEU A 40 -12.89 -12.21 -12.67
N LEU A 41 -13.91 -11.51 -12.14
CA LEU A 41 -13.74 -10.21 -11.50
C LEU A 41 -12.88 -10.32 -10.23
N VAL A 42 -13.12 -11.33 -9.40
CA VAL A 42 -12.33 -11.54 -8.16
C VAL A 42 -10.90 -11.92 -8.51
N LEU A 43 -10.69 -12.73 -9.55
CA LEU A 43 -9.35 -13.09 -10.03
C LEU A 43 -8.55 -11.85 -10.46
N ILE A 44 -9.15 -10.94 -11.24
CA ILE A 44 -8.50 -9.69 -11.66
C ILE A 44 -8.06 -8.87 -10.45
N ILE A 45 -8.93 -8.76 -9.43
CA ILE A 45 -8.61 -7.99 -8.22
C ILE A 45 -7.47 -8.65 -7.43
N ILE A 46 -7.49 -9.98 -7.30
CA ILE A 46 -6.39 -10.73 -6.66
C ILE A 46 -5.06 -10.49 -7.39
N LEU A 47 -5.05 -10.49 -8.73
CA LEU A 47 -3.84 -10.22 -9.52
C LEU A 47 -3.31 -8.80 -9.28
N VAL A 48 -4.20 -7.81 -9.20
CA VAL A 48 -3.82 -6.43 -8.87
C VAL A 48 -3.22 -6.34 -7.47
N LEU A 49 -3.81 -7.02 -6.48
CA LEU A 49 -3.27 -7.08 -5.12
C LEU A 49 -1.89 -7.77 -5.10
N TYR A 50 -1.72 -8.88 -5.83
CA TYR A 50 -0.41 -9.53 -5.98
C TYR A 50 0.64 -8.60 -6.60
N ALA A 51 0.28 -7.86 -7.64
CA ALA A 51 1.17 -6.88 -8.25
C ALA A 51 1.57 -5.80 -7.23
N GLN A 52 0.61 -5.30 -6.44
CA GLN A 52 0.87 -4.34 -5.37
C GLN A 52 1.83 -4.91 -4.31
N LEU A 53 1.67 -6.16 -3.89
CA LEU A 53 2.60 -6.82 -2.94
C LEU A 53 3.99 -7.04 -3.51
N PHE A 54 4.06 -7.39 -4.79
CA PHE A 54 5.32 -7.53 -5.49
C PHE A 54 6.08 -6.20 -5.56
N PHE A 55 5.39 -5.11 -5.93
CA PHE A 55 5.96 -3.76 -5.90
C PHE A 55 6.35 -3.35 -4.49
N MET A 56 5.55 -3.67 -3.47
CA MET A 56 5.89 -3.41 -2.07
C MET A 56 7.17 -4.11 -1.63
N LEU A 57 7.35 -5.38 -2.01
CA LEU A 57 8.57 -6.16 -1.73
C LEU A 57 9.79 -5.58 -2.48
N MET A 58 9.64 -5.26 -3.78
CA MET A 58 10.69 -4.59 -4.55
C MET A 58 11.07 -3.24 -3.96
N GLY A 59 10.06 -2.45 -3.58
CA GLY A 59 10.20 -1.16 -2.92
C GLY A 59 10.99 -1.30 -1.62
N ALA A 60 10.63 -2.27 -0.76
CA ALA A 60 11.33 -2.57 0.48
C ALA A 60 12.80 -2.93 0.28
N ILE A 61 13.11 -3.82 -0.67
CA ILE A 61 14.50 -4.23 -0.99
C ILE A 61 15.33 -3.03 -1.46
N LYS A 62 14.78 -2.20 -2.33
CA LYS A 62 15.46 -0.99 -2.83
C LYS A 62 15.59 0.07 -1.76
N TYR A 63 14.56 0.27 -0.94
CA TYR A 63 14.55 1.21 0.18
C TYR A 63 15.57 0.82 1.27
N TRP A 64 15.75 -0.49 1.51
CA TRP A 64 16.81 -1.02 2.38
C TRP A 64 18.21 -0.60 1.91
N LYS A 65 18.42 -0.55 0.60
CA LYS A 65 19.67 -0.07 -0.02
C LYS A 65 19.72 1.45 -0.19
N ARG A 66 18.71 2.18 0.31
CA ARG A 66 18.53 3.63 0.16
C ARG A 66 18.43 4.10 -1.29
N ASP A 67 17.98 3.24 -2.20
CA ASP A 67 17.76 3.57 -3.61
C ASP A 67 16.51 4.46 -3.75
N VAL A 68 16.65 5.58 -4.48
CA VAL A 68 15.56 6.53 -4.75
C VAL A 68 14.34 5.85 -5.38
N LEU A 69 14.54 4.83 -6.21
CA LEU A 69 13.43 4.08 -6.80
C LEU A 69 12.62 3.33 -5.74
N GLY A 70 13.28 2.83 -4.68
CA GLY A 70 12.59 2.24 -3.53
C GLY A 70 11.74 3.26 -2.77
N LEU A 71 12.25 4.48 -2.55
CA LEU A 71 11.50 5.58 -1.95
C LEU A 71 10.27 5.96 -2.80
N LYS A 72 10.44 6.07 -4.12
CA LYS A 72 9.33 6.37 -5.05
C LYS A 72 8.25 5.28 -5.00
N ILE A 73 8.63 4.00 -5.06
CA ILE A 73 7.66 2.89 -4.98
C ILE A 73 6.92 2.93 -3.64
N LEU A 74 7.64 2.98 -2.52
CA LEU A 74 7.01 2.95 -1.19
C LEU A 74 6.15 4.20 -0.92
N PHE A 75 6.48 5.36 -1.50
CA PHE A 75 5.61 6.54 -1.47
C PHE A 75 4.24 6.25 -2.07
N TRP A 76 4.19 5.66 -3.27
CA TRP A 76 2.93 5.34 -3.95
C TRP A 76 2.18 4.20 -3.30
N ILE A 77 2.90 3.16 -2.83
CA ILE A 77 2.29 2.08 -2.04
C ILE A 77 1.66 2.66 -0.79
N SER A 78 2.40 3.45 0.00
CA SER A 78 1.87 4.03 1.23
C SER A 78 0.65 4.90 0.96
N LEU A 79 0.70 5.77 -0.06
CA LEU A 79 -0.44 6.58 -0.48
C LEU A 79 -1.67 5.72 -0.87
N SER A 80 -1.47 4.62 -1.59
CA SER A 80 -2.56 3.70 -1.97
C SER A 80 -3.21 3.00 -0.77
N LEU A 81 -2.46 2.85 0.33
CA LEU A 81 -2.92 2.22 1.57
C LEU A 81 -3.52 3.23 2.57
N VAL A 82 -3.45 4.54 2.29
CA VAL A 82 -4.05 5.59 3.12
C VAL A 82 -5.58 5.54 3.12
N PRO A 83 -6.28 5.59 1.96
CA PRO A 83 -7.73 5.65 1.97
C PRO A 83 -8.34 4.28 2.29
N ILE A 84 -9.30 4.29 3.21
CA ILE A 84 -10.24 3.19 3.42
C ILE A 84 -11.56 3.63 2.81
N ILE A 85 -12.10 2.82 1.91
CA ILE A 85 -13.36 3.10 1.26
C ILE A 85 -14.27 1.89 1.49
N ILE A 86 -15.26 2.07 2.36
CA ILE A 86 -16.36 1.15 2.55
C ILE A 86 -17.54 1.73 1.77
N THR A 87 -17.88 1.13 0.65
CA THR A 87 -19.11 1.45 -0.06
C THR A 87 -20.00 0.23 -0.13
N PRO A 88 -21.29 0.41 -0.45
CA PRO A 88 -22.17 -0.71 -0.69
C PRO A 88 -21.83 -1.54 -1.92
N LEU A 89 -21.00 -1.02 -2.81
CA LEU A 89 -20.56 -1.75 -4.01
C LEU A 89 -19.21 -2.43 -3.77
N VAL A 90 -18.32 -1.81 -3.00
CA VAL A 90 -16.95 -2.24 -2.76
C VAL A 90 -16.55 -1.88 -1.33
N ILE A 91 -16.15 -2.88 -0.55
CA ILE A 91 -15.35 -2.64 0.66
C ILE A 91 -13.88 -2.81 0.31
N TYR A 92 -13.10 -1.73 0.36
CA TYR A 92 -11.64 -1.77 0.27
C TYR A 92 -11.03 -1.40 1.62
N TYR A 93 -10.47 -2.42 2.28
CA TYR A 93 -9.64 -2.27 3.46
C TYR A 93 -8.21 -2.70 3.12
N PRO A 94 -7.25 -1.76 3.03
CA PRO A 94 -5.84 -2.11 2.90
C PRO A 94 -5.33 -2.73 4.22
N LYS A 95 -5.55 -4.04 4.39
CA LYS A 95 -5.22 -4.80 5.61
C LYS A 95 -3.93 -5.63 5.52
N VAL A 96 -3.20 -5.46 4.42
CA VAL A 96 -1.91 -6.10 4.21
C VAL A 96 -0.84 -5.59 5.20
N THR A 97 -0.99 -4.36 5.70
CA THR A 97 -0.05 -3.75 6.65
C THR A 97 -0.66 -3.56 8.04
N THR A 98 0.15 -3.24 9.06
CA THR A 98 -0.40 -2.74 10.32
C THR A 98 -1.13 -1.44 10.05
N GLY A 99 -2.39 -1.36 10.47
CA GLY A 99 -3.20 -0.16 10.33
C GLY A 99 -3.73 0.31 11.68
N PHE A 100 -3.59 1.60 11.93
CA PHE A 100 -4.39 2.30 12.93
C PHE A 100 -5.40 3.14 12.15
N PHE A 101 -6.65 2.69 12.17
CA PHE A 101 -7.69 3.23 11.32
C PHE A 101 -8.61 4.13 12.13
N LEU A 102 -8.85 5.32 11.60
CA LEU A 102 -9.98 6.15 11.97
C LEU A 102 -11.02 6.01 10.87
N PHE A 103 -12.26 5.69 11.23
CA PHE A 103 -13.33 5.52 10.26
C PHE A 103 -14.65 6.10 10.75
N MET A 104 -15.45 6.52 9.78
CA MET A 104 -16.87 6.80 9.97
C MET A 104 -17.65 5.79 9.17
N GLN A 105 -18.62 5.13 9.79
CA GLN A 105 -19.49 4.17 9.13
C GLN A 105 -20.95 4.59 9.35
N SER A 106 -21.75 4.47 8.30
CA SER A 106 -23.18 4.71 8.33
C SER A 106 -23.91 3.51 7.75
N SER A 107 -24.94 3.07 8.47
CA SER A 107 -25.98 2.16 8.00
C SER A 107 -27.33 2.86 8.08
N PHE A 108 -28.36 2.27 7.49
CA PHE A 108 -29.73 2.79 7.60
C PHE A 108 -30.15 2.91 9.08
N GLY A 109 -30.21 4.16 9.56
CA GLY A 109 -30.64 4.51 10.92
C GLY A 109 -29.53 4.62 11.98
N PHE A 110 -28.26 4.39 11.64
CA PHE A 110 -27.15 4.49 12.60
C PHE A 110 -25.86 5.01 11.95
N SER A 111 -25.20 5.93 12.64
CA SER A 111 -23.87 6.43 12.27
C SER A 111 -22.92 6.20 13.44
N SER A 112 -21.81 5.51 13.21
CA SER A 112 -20.75 5.31 14.18
C SER A 112 -19.43 5.91 13.69
N THR A 113 -18.67 6.43 14.64
CA THR A 113 -17.27 6.79 14.46
C THR A 113 -16.43 5.89 15.34
N GLY A 114 -15.38 5.30 14.81
CA GLY A 114 -14.58 4.31 15.51
C GLY A 114 -13.09 4.45 15.28
N PHE A 115 -12.33 3.86 16.20
CA PHE A 115 -10.92 3.61 16.07
C PHE A 115 -10.68 2.11 16.08
N GLU A 116 -9.85 1.65 15.15
CA GLU A 116 -9.54 0.23 15.01
C GLU A 116 -8.04 0.05 14.78
N PHE A 117 -7.42 -0.83 15.58
CA PHE A 117 -6.04 -1.24 15.37
C PHE A 117 -6.00 -2.66 14.84
N HIS A 118 -5.32 -2.86 13.71
CA HIS A 118 -5.21 -4.16 13.06
C HIS A 118 -3.77 -4.47 12.70
N VAL A 119 -3.41 -5.74 12.83
CA VAL A 119 -2.12 -6.28 12.39
C VAL A 119 -2.43 -7.47 11.47
N ALA A 120 -2.00 -7.41 10.21
CA ALA A 120 -2.01 -8.55 9.28
C ALA A 120 -3.31 -9.38 9.28
N TYR A 121 -4.45 -8.73 9.00
CA TYR A 121 -5.73 -9.45 8.89
C TYR A 121 -6.13 -9.69 7.44
N ASP A 122 -6.98 -10.69 7.22
CA ASP A 122 -7.53 -11.09 5.93
C ASP A 122 -8.08 -9.86 5.17
N THR A 123 -7.59 -9.64 3.95
CA THR A 123 -8.10 -8.55 3.11
C THR A 123 -9.49 -8.95 2.65
N GLN A 124 -10.54 -8.44 3.30
CA GLN A 124 -11.92 -8.69 2.89
C GLN A 124 -12.31 -7.72 1.78
N LEU A 125 -12.44 -8.24 0.56
CA LEU A 125 -13.14 -7.59 -0.53
C LEU A 125 -14.56 -8.13 -0.58
N THR A 126 -15.52 -7.35 -0.09
CA THR A 126 -16.95 -7.67 -0.25
C THR A 126 -17.51 -6.83 -1.39
N LEU A 127 -17.96 -7.49 -2.46
CA LEU A 127 -18.71 -6.86 -3.54
C LEU A 127 -20.22 -6.91 -3.18
N LEU A 128 -20.97 -5.84 -3.46
CA LEU A 128 -22.41 -5.74 -3.16
C LEU A 128 -22.76 -5.77 -1.64
N ASN A 129 -21.99 -5.05 -0.82
CA ASN A 129 -22.28 -4.80 0.59
C ASN A 129 -23.54 -3.91 0.79
N THR A 130 -24.74 -4.45 0.69
CA THR A 130 -26.00 -3.67 0.64
C THR A 130 -26.33 -2.73 1.82
N SER A 131 -25.54 -2.72 2.91
CA SER A 131 -25.97 -2.11 4.19
C SER A 131 -25.02 -1.07 4.80
N PHE A 132 -23.80 -0.87 4.28
CA PHE A 132 -22.82 0.01 4.93
C PHE A 132 -22.07 0.93 3.97
N TRP A 133 -22.08 2.22 4.27
CA TRP A 133 -21.14 3.22 3.76
C TRP A 133 -20.13 3.57 4.84
N GLY A 134 -18.91 3.88 4.47
CA GLY A 134 -17.90 4.36 5.39
C GLY A 134 -16.62 4.79 4.70
N ILE A 135 -15.94 5.75 5.31
CA ILE A 135 -14.67 6.26 4.83
C ILE A 135 -13.74 6.28 6.04
N GLY A 136 -12.49 5.91 5.81
CA GLY A 136 -11.48 5.95 6.85
C GLY A 136 -10.09 6.24 6.31
N ILE A 137 -9.17 6.41 7.24
CA ILE A 137 -7.77 6.71 6.96
C ILE A 137 -6.91 5.74 7.76
N ASN A 138 -5.98 5.08 7.08
CA ASN A 138 -4.87 4.38 7.74
C ASN A 138 -3.84 5.40 8.20
N LEU A 139 -3.86 5.72 9.50
CA LEU A 139 -2.98 6.73 10.07
C LEU A 139 -1.50 6.30 10.03
N ILE A 140 -1.20 5.00 10.12
CA ILE A 140 0.19 4.50 10.01
C ILE A 140 0.74 4.80 8.61
N GLU A 141 -0.02 4.43 7.58
CA GLU A 141 0.37 4.69 6.20
C GLU A 141 0.35 6.18 5.88
N PHE A 142 -0.58 6.95 6.46
CA PHE A 142 -0.58 8.41 6.30
C PHE A 142 0.71 9.04 6.84
N PHE A 143 1.19 8.62 8.01
CA PHE A 143 2.46 9.11 8.58
C PHE A 143 3.69 8.61 7.80
N LEU A 144 3.67 7.38 7.29
CA LEU A 144 4.74 6.87 6.42
C LEU A 144 4.79 7.63 5.10
N TRP A 145 3.65 7.88 4.48
CA TRP A 145 3.52 8.71 3.30
C TRP A 145 4.07 10.14 3.52
N LEU A 146 3.66 10.80 4.61
CA LEU A 146 4.20 12.11 4.98
C LEU A 146 5.72 12.07 5.20
N ARG A 147 6.23 10.99 5.83
CA ARG A 147 7.68 10.79 6.00
C ARG A 147 8.39 10.69 4.66
N PHE A 148 7.88 9.88 3.73
CA PHE A 148 8.47 9.72 2.40
C PHE A 148 8.47 11.04 1.63
N LYS A 149 7.38 11.81 1.72
CA LYS A 149 7.30 13.17 1.16
C LYS A 149 8.40 14.07 1.71
N ASN A 150 8.59 14.08 3.03
CA ASN A 150 9.61 14.90 3.68
C ASN A 150 11.03 14.46 3.33
N ILE A 151 11.30 13.15 3.28
CA ILE A 151 12.60 12.62 2.86
C ILE A 151 12.91 13.06 1.43
N ALA A 152 11.95 12.92 0.51
CA ALA A 152 12.16 13.33 -0.87
C ALA A 152 12.44 14.84 -0.98
N ALA A 153 11.68 15.68 -0.27
CA ALA A 153 11.90 17.12 -0.26
C ALA A 153 13.30 17.48 0.27
N ASN A 154 13.72 16.88 1.39
CA ASN A 154 15.03 17.12 2.00
C ASN A 154 16.21 16.64 1.14
N ASN A 155 15.98 15.66 0.27
CA ASN A 155 16.99 15.12 -0.65
C ASN A 155 16.81 15.69 -2.08
N HIS A 156 15.94 16.69 -2.29
CA HIS A 156 15.63 17.28 -3.60
C HIS A 156 15.22 16.25 -4.68
N ILE A 157 14.53 15.19 -4.26
CA ILE A 157 14.04 14.12 -5.14
C ILE A 157 12.65 14.48 -5.64
N SER A 158 12.47 14.49 -6.97
CA SER A 158 11.14 14.59 -7.57
C SER A 158 10.36 13.28 -7.39
N ILE A 159 9.20 13.36 -6.73
CA ILE A 159 8.24 12.26 -6.61
C ILE A 159 7.21 12.28 -7.75
N ALA A 160 7.08 13.40 -8.50
CA ALA A 160 6.18 13.52 -9.63
C ALA A 160 6.58 12.57 -10.78
N HIS A 161 5.56 12.08 -11.51
CA HIS A 161 5.53 11.13 -12.65
C HIS A 161 6.89 10.62 -13.13
N PHE A 162 7.01 9.28 -13.24
CA PHE A 162 8.08 8.62 -14.00
C PHE A 162 8.33 9.40 -15.30
N LYS A 163 9.45 10.12 -15.39
CA LYS A 163 9.89 10.69 -16.66
C LYS A 163 10.43 9.53 -17.48
N ASN A 164 10.22 9.55 -18.79
CA ASN A 164 10.72 8.52 -19.70
C ASN A 164 12.25 8.31 -19.56
N GLU A 165 12.97 9.35 -19.14
CA GLU A 165 14.41 9.33 -18.81
C GLU A 165 14.78 8.32 -17.70
N ASP A 166 13.86 7.97 -16.79
CA ASP A 166 14.08 6.97 -15.73
C ASP A 166 14.00 5.51 -16.26
N LEU A 167 13.49 5.31 -17.49
CA LEU A 167 13.29 4.00 -18.14
C LEU A 167 14.25 3.74 -19.30
N GLU A 168 15.02 4.74 -19.72
CA GLU A 168 16.05 4.56 -20.75
C GLU A 168 17.21 3.74 -20.16
N LEU A 169 17.21 2.44 -20.46
CA LEU A 169 18.41 1.62 -20.46
C LEU A 169 19.46 2.39 -21.26
N LYS A 170 20.46 2.95 -20.56
CA LYS A 170 21.65 3.52 -21.20
C LYS A 170 22.14 2.51 -22.23
N ARG A 171 21.90 2.78 -23.52
CA ARG A 171 22.69 2.18 -24.58
C ARG A 171 24.09 2.71 -24.36
N TYR A 172 24.93 1.86 -23.81
CA TYR A 172 26.36 2.04 -23.88
C TYR A 172 26.73 1.80 -25.33
N ASP A 173 27.03 2.88 -26.06
CA ASP A 173 27.87 2.82 -27.25
C ASP A 173 29.34 2.72 -26.81
#